data_AF-A0A4Y9F524-F1
#
_entry.id   AF-A0A4Y9F524-F1
#
_cell.length_a   1.000
_cell.length_b   1.000
_cell.length_c   1.000
_cell.angle_alpha   90.00
_cell.angle_beta   90.00
_cell.angle_gamma   90.00
#
_symmetry.space_group_name_H-M   'P 1'
#
loop_
_entity.id
_entity.type
_entity.pdbx_description
1 polymer ?
#
loop_
_entity_poly.entity_id
_entity_poly.type
_entity_poly.pdbx_seq_one_letter_code
_entity_poly.pdbx_strand_id
1 'polypeptide(L)'
;MKPLESESLEKLRGGFYTPKHIAEFLGKWAVAGAKNVLEPSAGDGVFLQVISELDQPPVNITAIELDPNEAEKAKIQLHNVETSRIRITRETAWWILHSKAYR
;
A
#
# COMPACT_ATOMS: atom_id res chain seq x y z
N MET A 1 -18.00 22.60 11.81
CA MET A 1 -17.62 21.72 10.67
C MET A 1 -16.75 22.55 9.74
N LYS A 2 -15.54 22.09 9.36
CA LYS A 2 -14.70 22.83 8.41
C LYS A 2 -15.29 22.70 6.99
N PRO A 3 -15.20 23.74 6.15
CA PRO A 3 -15.65 23.66 4.75
C PRO A 3 -14.84 22.61 3.99
N LEU A 4 -15.50 21.80 3.15
CA LEU A 4 -14.85 20.80 2.29
C LEU A 4 -13.77 21.42 1.38
N GLU A 5 -13.92 22.69 1.02
CA GLU A 5 -12.96 23.46 0.21
C GLU A 5 -11.62 23.75 0.94
N SER A 6 -11.57 23.55 2.26
CA SER A 6 -10.35 23.75 3.06
C SER A 6 -9.55 22.47 3.30
N GLU A 7 -10.04 21.32 2.85
CA GLU A 7 -9.34 20.04 2.97
C GLU A 7 -8.44 19.79 1.75
N SER A 8 -7.26 19.18 1.97
CA SER A 8 -6.35 18.86 0.88
C SER A 8 -6.97 17.82 -0.07
N LEU A 9 -6.60 17.88 -1.36
CA LEU A 9 -6.99 16.86 -2.36
C LEU A 9 -6.67 15.43 -1.91
N GLU A 10 -5.60 15.29 -1.13
CA GLU A 10 -5.13 14.05 -0.51
C GLU A 10 -6.19 13.50 0.46
N LYS A 11 -6.68 14.30 1.40
CA LYS A 11 -7.75 13.89 2.32
C LYS A 11 -9.09 13.67 1.63
N LEU A 12 -9.42 14.50 0.62
CA LEU A 12 -10.66 14.37 -0.13
C LEU A 12 -10.75 13.03 -0.89
N ARG A 13 -9.61 12.42 -1.22
CA ARG A 13 -9.51 11.08 -1.83
C ARG A 13 -9.31 9.95 -0.81
N GLY A 14 -9.31 10.25 0.48
CA GLY A 14 -9.11 9.27 1.56
C GLY A 14 -7.65 9.01 1.94
N GLY A 15 -6.71 9.87 1.53
CA GLY A 15 -5.30 9.80 1.92
C GLY A 15 -5.10 10.13 3.39
N PHE A 16 -5.23 9.12 4.25
CA PHE A 16 -4.90 9.17 5.67
C PHE A 16 -3.68 8.30 5.93
N TYR A 17 -2.51 8.93 6.02
CA TYR A 17 -1.25 8.20 6.20
C TYR A 17 -1.05 7.76 7.64
N THR A 18 -0.51 6.55 7.78
CA THR A 18 -0.17 5.97 9.07
C THR A 18 1.22 6.45 9.49
N PRO A 19 1.39 7.13 10.64
CA PRO A 19 2.71 7.46 11.17
C PRO A 19 3.60 6.22 11.28
N LYS A 20 4.89 6.33 10.92
CA LYS A 20 5.81 5.18 10.83
C LYS A 20 5.80 4.29 12.09
N HIS A 21 5.83 4.87 13.29
CA HIS A 21 5.82 4.10 14.54
C HIS A 21 4.55 3.24 14.74
N ILE A 22 3.39 3.69 14.22
CA ILE A 22 2.15 2.90 14.24
C ILE A 22 2.24 1.79 13.19
N ALA A 23 2.76 2.11 12.00
CA ALA A 23 2.95 1.14 10.94
C ALA A 23 3.92 0.02 11.36
N GLU A 24 5.01 0.34 12.06
CA GLU A 24 5.96 -0.64 12.59
C GLU A 24 5.29 -1.63 13.54
N PHE A 25 4.46 -1.13 14.48
CA PHE A 25 3.74 -1.98 15.43
C PHE A 25 2.74 -2.90 14.72
N LEU A 26 1.87 -2.32 13.89
CA LEU A 26 0.80 -3.05 13.20
C LEU A 26 1.36 -4.01 12.14
N GLY A 27 2.34 -3.57 11.36
CA GLY A 27 2.97 -4.38 10.31
C GLY A 27 3.66 -5.62 10.88
N LYS A 28 4.43 -5.47 11.97
CA LYS A 28 5.06 -6.60 12.67
C LYS A 28 4.04 -7.61 13.15
N TRP A 29 2.96 -7.13 13.79
CA TRP A 29 1.90 -7.99 14.29
C TRP A 29 1.15 -8.72 13.16
N ALA A 30 0.80 -7.99 12.09
CA ALA A 30 -0.03 -8.52 11.01
C ALA A 30 0.66 -9.60 10.18
N VAL A 31 1.98 -9.53 10.00
CA VAL A 31 2.73 -10.45 9.12
C VAL A 31 3.47 -11.55 9.87
N ALA A 32 3.36 -11.60 11.20
CA ALA A 32 4.06 -12.58 12.03
C ALA A 32 3.76 -14.02 11.60
N GLY A 33 4.79 -14.75 11.14
CA GLY A 33 4.67 -16.14 10.66
C GLY A 33 4.03 -16.29 9.27
N ALA A 34 3.66 -15.20 8.60
CA ALA A 34 3.08 -15.25 7.26
C ALA A 34 4.17 -15.46 6.19
N LYS A 35 3.89 -16.36 5.24
CA LYS A 35 4.73 -16.52 4.04
C LYS A 35 4.29 -15.62 2.88
N ASN A 36 2.99 -15.36 2.75
CA ASN A 36 2.42 -14.56 1.68
C ASN A 36 1.56 -13.46 2.29
N VAL A 37 1.76 -12.22 1.85
CA VAL A 37 1.01 -11.04 2.33
C VAL A 37 0.44 -10.28 1.13
N LEU A 38 -0.79 -9.82 1.29
CA LEU A 38 -1.46 -8.92 0.36
C LEU A 38 -1.72 -7.58 1.07
N GLU A 39 -1.21 -6.49 0.49
CA GLU A 39 -1.54 -5.13 0.88
C GLU A 39 -2.39 -4.48 -0.22
N PRO A 40 -3.73 -4.49 -0.11
CA PRO A 40 -4.63 -4.13 -1.20
C PRO A 40 -4.77 -2.63 -1.46
N SER A 41 -4.24 -1.76 -0.58
CA SER A 41 -4.31 -0.30 -0.71
C SER A 41 -3.01 0.32 -0.20
N ALA A 42 -1.92 0.05 -0.93
CA ALA A 42 -0.57 0.31 -0.44
C ALA A 42 -0.26 1.78 -0.13
N GLY A 43 -0.99 2.74 -0.71
CA GLY A 43 -0.78 4.17 -0.46
C GLY A 43 0.67 4.57 -0.78
N ASP A 44 1.30 5.28 0.15
CA ASP A 44 2.72 5.68 0.07
C ASP A 44 3.70 4.53 0.37
N GLY A 45 3.21 3.35 0.70
CA GLY A 45 4.03 2.16 0.96
C GLY A 45 4.63 2.08 2.36
N VAL A 46 4.18 2.87 3.35
CA VAL A 46 4.75 2.83 4.71
C VAL A 46 4.73 1.43 5.33
N PHE A 47 3.67 0.64 5.10
CA PHE A 47 3.59 -0.75 5.57
C PHE A 47 4.57 -1.65 4.83
N LEU A 48 4.73 -1.47 3.51
CA LEU A 48 5.67 -2.25 2.72
C LEU A 48 7.11 -2.01 3.16
N GLN A 49 7.45 -0.76 3.49
CA GLN A 49 8.74 -0.38 4.03
C GLN A 49 9.01 -1.07 5.38
N VAL A 50 8.11 -0.93 6.36
CA VAL A 50 8.37 -1.51 7.70
C VAL A 50 8.40 -3.02 7.67
N ILE A 51 7.62 -3.66 6.77
CA ILE A 51 7.64 -5.10 6.57
C ILE A 51 8.94 -5.56 5.91
N SER A 52 9.48 -4.78 4.96
CA SER A 52 10.76 -5.13 4.32
C SER A 52 11.97 -4.92 5.23
N GLU A 53 11.85 -4.07 6.25
CA GLU A 53 12.86 -3.84 7.30
C GLU A 53 12.88 -4.92 8.40
N LEU A 54 12.01 -5.93 8.35
CA LEU A 54 11.99 -7.02 9.35
C LEU A 54 13.16 -7.99 9.17
N ASP A 55 13.63 -8.58 10.27
CA ASP A 55 14.67 -9.63 10.23
C ASP A 55 14.23 -10.87 9.43
N GLN A 56 12.93 -11.17 9.48
CA GLN A 56 12.31 -12.29 8.79
C GLN A 56 11.04 -11.81 8.07
N PRO A 57 11.17 -11.14 6.92
CA PRO A 57 10.02 -10.66 6.17
C PRO A 57 9.29 -11.83 5.49
N PRO A 58 8.00 -11.67 5.15
CA PRO A 58 7.27 -12.64 4.34
C PRO A 58 7.99 -12.98 3.04
N VAL A 59 7.81 -14.22 2.58
CA VAL A 59 8.42 -14.72 1.34
C VAL A 59 7.90 -13.96 0.13
N ASN A 60 6.59 -13.71 0.05
CA ASN A 60 5.97 -13.00 -1.08
C ASN A 60 5.07 -11.88 -0.54
N ILE A 61 5.22 -10.68 -1.09
CA ILE A 61 4.35 -9.55 -0.77
C ILE A 61 3.79 -9.00 -2.07
N THR A 62 2.46 -8.99 -2.17
CA THR A 62 1.74 -8.33 -3.27
C THR A 62 1.11 -7.07 -2.72
N ALA A 63 1.38 -5.93 -3.34
CA ALA A 63 0.75 -4.66 -3.01
C ALA A 63 -0.06 -4.16 -4.21
N ILE A 64 -1.23 -3.58 -3.95
CA ILE A 64 -2.10 -2.99 -4.95
C ILE A 64 -2.31 -1.53 -4.58
N GLU A 65 -2.13 -0.64 -5.55
CA GLU A 65 -2.48 0.78 -5.40
C GLU A 65 -3.03 1.29 -6.73
N LEU A 66 -4.20 1.92 -6.70
CA LEU A 66 -4.90 2.35 -7.91
C LEU A 66 -4.42 3.73 -8.36
N ASP A 67 -4.13 4.63 -7.39
CA ASP A 67 -3.60 5.95 -7.68
C ASP A 67 -2.14 5.82 -8.17
N PRO A 68 -1.83 6.28 -9.39
CA PRO A 68 -0.49 6.14 -9.95
C PRO A 68 0.58 6.89 -9.16
N ASN A 69 0.23 8.00 -8.50
CA ASN A 69 1.19 8.80 -7.74
C ASN A 69 1.53 8.10 -6.42
N GLU A 70 0.53 7.56 -5.74
CA GLU A 70 0.73 6.76 -4.53
C GLU A 70 1.54 5.50 -4.83
N ALA A 71 1.19 4.77 -5.90
CA ALA A 71 1.95 3.60 -6.34
C ALA A 71 3.43 3.93 -6.61
N GLU A 72 3.72 5.13 -7.13
CA GLU A 72 5.09 5.57 -7.37
C GLU A 72 5.81 5.95 -6.07
N LYS A 73 5.14 6.65 -5.14
CA LYS A 73 5.67 6.90 -3.79
C LYS A 73 6.04 5.59 -3.10
N ALA A 74 5.16 4.58 -3.14
CA ALA A 74 5.41 3.26 -2.57
C ALA A 74 6.64 2.56 -3.17
N LYS A 75 6.84 2.64 -4.49
CA LYS A 75 8.06 2.10 -5.12
C LYS A 75 9.30 2.83 -4.64
N ILE A 76 9.28 4.17 -4.61
CA ILE A 76 10.42 4.98 -4.14
C ILE A 76 10.76 4.64 -2.69
N GLN A 77 9.73 4.48 -1.84
CA GLN A 77 9.90 4.10 -0.45
C GLN A 77 10.62 2.74 -0.31
N LEU A 78 10.32 1.80 -1.22
CA LEU A 78 10.95 0.48 -1.28
C LEU A 78 12.33 0.46 -1.95
N HIS A 79 12.67 1.40 -2.82
CA HIS A 79 13.98 1.46 -3.47
C HIS A 79 15.15 1.61 -2.49
N ASN A 80 14.86 2.09 -1.27
CA ASN A 80 15.84 2.17 -0.18
C ASN A 80 15.97 0.85 0.62
N VAL A 81 15.27 -0.21 0.21
CA VAL A 81 15.25 -1.51 0.89
C VAL A 81 15.44 -2.64 -0.13
N GLU A 82 16.33 -3.58 0.15
CA GLU A 82 16.60 -4.72 -0.73
C GLU A 82 15.39 -5.66 -0.77
N THR A 83 14.58 -5.57 -1.84
CA THR A 83 13.22 -6.16 -1.88
C THR A 83 12.94 -6.95 -3.15
N SER A 84 13.68 -8.04 -3.36
CA SER A 84 13.54 -8.93 -4.53
C SER A 84 12.19 -9.65 -4.66
N ARG A 85 11.25 -9.49 -3.71
CA ARG A 85 10.01 -10.29 -3.60
C ARG A 85 8.73 -9.46 -3.37
N ILE A 86 8.80 -8.15 -3.58
CA ILE A 86 7.65 -7.25 -3.46
C ILE A 86 7.17 -6.87 -4.86
N ARG A 87 5.88 -7.06 -5.14
CA ARG A 87 5.25 -6.66 -6.40
C ARG A 87 4.18 -5.62 -6.11
N ILE A 88 4.34 -4.41 -6.63
CA ILE A 88 3.31 -3.36 -6.60
C ILE A 88 2.61 -3.33 -7.97
N THR A 89 1.28 -3.47 -7.99
CA THR A 89 0.48 -3.40 -9.23
C THR A 89 -0.63 -2.35 -9.14
N ARG A 90 -1.07 -1.88 -10.30
CA ARG A 90 -2.21 -0.95 -10.45
C ARG A 90 -3.41 -1.63 -11.09
N GLU A 91 -3.66 -2.90 -10.79
CA GLU A 91 -4.59 -3.74 -11.55
C GLU A 91 -6.06 -3.32 -11.39
N THR A 92 -6.47 -2.31 -12.17
CA THR A 92 -7.87 -1.91 -12.41
C THR A 92 -8.52 -2.73 -13.53
N ALA A 93 -7.72 -3.43 -14.35
CA ALA A 93 -8.18 -4.09 -15.56
C ALA A 93 -9.21 -5.20 -15.29
N TRP A 94 -9.08 -5.95 -14.20
CA TRP A 94 -10.03 -7.00 -13.87
C TRP A 94 -11.42 -6.42 -13.55
N TRP A 95 -11.48 -5.33 -12.80
CA TRP A 95 -12.75 -4.66 -12.45
C TRP A 95 -13.37 -3.93 -13.65
N ILE A 96 -12.59 -3.26 -14.49
CA ILE A 96 -13.10 -2.55 -15.67
C ILE A 96 -13.59 -3.53 -16.75
N LEU A 97 -12.92 -4.67 -16.93
CA LEU A 97 -13.33 -5.69 -17.91
C LEU A 97 -14.60 -6.45 -17.47
N HIS A 98 -14.78 -6.70 -16.17
CA HIS A 98 -15.93 -7.47 -15.67
C HIS A 98 -17.11 -6.60 -15.21
N SER A 99 -16.92 -5.30 -14.94
CA SER A 99 -18.04 -4.38 -14.62
C SER A 99 -18.88 -3.99 -15.84
N LYS A 100 -18.37 -4.16 -17.07
CA LYS A 100 -19.15 -4.02 -18.30
C LYS A 100 -20.04 -5.24 -18.61
N ALA A 101 -19.85 -6.35 -17.91
CA ALA A 101 -20.66 -7.57 -18.09
C ALA A 101 -21.96 -7.59 -17.25
N TYR A 102 -22.14 -6.62 -16.35
CA TYR A 102 -23.32 -6.49 -15.47
C TYR A 102 -24.18 -5.25 -15.78
N ARG A 103 -24.10 -4.72 -17.00
CA ARG A 103 -25.04 -3.71 -17.51
C ARG A 103 -25.84 -4.29 -18.67
#